data_AF-A0A510WTN2-F1
#
_entry.id   AF-A0A510WTN2-F1
#
_cell.length_a   1.000
_cell.length_b   1.000
_cell.length_c   1.000
_cell.angle_alpha   90.00
_cell.angle_beta   90.00
_cell.angle_gamma   90.00
#
_symmetry.space_group_name_H-M   'P 1'
#
loop_
_entity.id
_entity.type
_entity.pdbx_description
1 polymer ?
#
loop_
_entity_poly.entity_id
_entity_poly.type
_entity_poly.pdbx_seq_one_letter_code
_entity_poly.pdbx_strand_id
1 'polypeptide(L)'
;MDYRIGMVLTGRVTGIQPYGAFVLLDDNTQGLIHISELKHGFISDVSDYLKVGQMVKVMIVDIDEYTGKISLSLRCLEQPFNFKYNRDEIAHRYKKYWSNRHVEEGFKPIAERLDGWVEDALEDIKNGK
;
A
#
# COMPACT_ATOMS: atom_id res chain seq x y z
N MET A 1 28.33 5.07 -17.09
CA MET A 1 26.84 5.07 -17.10
C MET A 1 26.38 6.44 -16.63
N ASP A 2 25.58 7.16 -17.42
CA ASP A 2 24.99 8.46 -17.03
C ASP A 2 23.62 8.30 -16.35
N TYR A 3 23.50 7.32 -15.45
CA TYR A 3 22.26 7.10 -14.70
C TYR A 3 22.41 7.60 -13.27
N ARG A 4 21.33 8.19 -12.74
CA ARG A 4 21.28 8.67 -11.36
C ARG A 4 20.05 8.10 -10.67
N ILE A 5 20.21 7.83 -9.37
CA ILE A 5 19.11 7.43 -8.50
C ILE A 5 18.04 8.54 -8.51
N GLY A 6 16.76 8.14 -8.60
CA GLY A 6 15.61 9.04 -8.71
C GLY A 6 15.30 9.51 -10.13
N MET A 7 16.16 9.22 -11.12
CA MET A 7 15.87 9.54 -12.51
C MET A 7 14.70 8.69 -13.03
N VAL A 8 13.83 9.31 -13.83
CA VAL A 8 12.67 8.65 -14.42
C VAL A 8 12.92 8.45 -15.91
N LEU A 9 12.78 7.21 -16.35
CA LEU A 9 13.08 6.76 -17.71
C LEU A 9 11.88 6.00 -18.28
N THR A 10 11.90 5.78 -19.59
CA THR A 10 10.95 4.88 -20.25
C THR A 10 11.74 3.73 -20.84
N GLY A 11 11.31 2.50 -20.60
CA GLY A 11 11.98 1.31 -21.11
C GLY A 11 10.99 0.27 -21.59
N ARG A 12 11.51 -0.73 -22.31
CA ARG A 12 10.72 -1.82 -22.87
C ARG A 12 10.87 -3.09 -22.04
N VAL A 13 9.77 -3.70 -21.65
CA VAL A 13 9.80 -4.99 -20.94
C VAL A 13 10.33 -6.07 -21.87
N THR A 14 11.44 -6.73 -21.53
CA THR A 14 12.03 -7.81 -22.34
C THR A 14 11.65 -9.20 -21.83
N GLY A 15 11.38 -9.33 -20.53
CA GLY A 15 11.03 -10.60 -19.92
C GLY A 15 10.35 -10.40 -18.57
N ILE A 16 9.57 -11.41 -18.17
CA ILE A 16 8.85 -11.44 -16.90
C ILE A 16 9.21 -12.73 -16.19
N GLN A 17 9.44 -12.63 -14.89
CA GLN A 17 9.71 -13.73 -13.98
C GLN A 17 8.81 -13.61 -12.74
N PRO A 18 8.65 -14.68 -11.95
CA PRO A 18 7.79 -14.65 -10.76
C PRO A 18 8.20 -13.60 -9.73
N TYR A 19 9.50 -13.25 -9.69
CA TYR A 19 10.03 -12.27 -8.73
C TYR A 19 10.11 -10.84 -9.29
N GLY A 20 9.85 -10.62 -10.58
CA GLY A 20 10.03 -9.30 -11.19
C GLY A 20 9.98 -9.29 -12.71
N ALA A 21 10.24 -8.12 -13.29
CA ALA A 21 10.26 -7.90 -14.73
C ALA A 21 11.55 -7.21 -15.18
N PHE A 22 12.11 -7.66 -16.30
CA PHE A 22 13.26 -7.05 -16.92
C PHE A 22 12.84 -5.96 -17.90
N VAL A 23 13.47 -4.81 -17.78
CA VAL A 23 13.21 -3.65 -18.63
C VAL A 23 14.51 -3.19 -19.28
N LEU A 24 14.52 -3.14 -20.61
CA LEU A 24 15.59 -2.56 -21.39
C LEU A 24 15.42 -1.03 -21.40
N LEU A 25 16.43 -0.32 -20.90
CA LEU A 25 16.46 1.15 -20.88
C LEU A 25 17.19 1.70 -22.12
N ASP A 26 18.31 1.07 -22.46
CA ASP A 26 19.19 1.39 -23.59
C ASP A 26 19.80 0.09 -24.15
N ASP A 27 20.49 0.14 -25.30
CA ASP A 27 21.02 -1.04 -26.00
C ASP A 27 21.90 -1.97 -25.14
N ASN A 28 22.59 -1.42 -24.14
CA ASN A 28 23.49 -2.18 -23.25
C ASN A 28 23.03 -2.22 -21.79
N THR A 29 21.94 -1.54 -21.44
CA THR A 29 21.54 -1.39 -20.04
C THR A 29 20.17 -2.00 -19.80
N GLN A 30 20.15 -3.02 -18.95
CA GLN A 30 18.93 -3.68 -18.49
C GLN A 30 18.73 -3.44 -17.00
N GLY A 31 17.52 -3.03 -16.64
CA GLY A 31 17.09 -2.93 -15.26
C GLY A 31 16.12 -4.04 -14.87
N LEU A 32 15.98 -4.27 -13.56
CA LEU A 32 15.03 -5.20 -12.98
C LEU A 32 14.03 -4.43 -12.11
N ILE A 33 12.75 -4.64 -12.35
CA ILE A 33 11.68 -4.22 -11.44
C ILE A 33 11.36 -5.42 -10.54
N HIS A 34 11.56 -5.26 -9.23
CA HIS A 34 11.16 -6.29 -8.26
C HIS A 34 9.64 -6.32 -8.09
N ILE A 35 9.05 -7.47 -7.78
CA ILE A 35 7.59 -7.61 -7.60
C ILE A 35 7.03 -6.60 -6.58
N SER A 36 7.74 -6.36 -5.48
CA SER A 36 7.36 -5.38 -4.44
C SER A 36 7.40 -3.92 -4.90
N GLU A 37 8.07 -3.64 -6.02
CA GLU A 37 8.26 -2.30 -6.60
C GLU A 37 7.34 -2.06 -7.80
N LEU A 38 6.45 -2.99 -8.14
CA LEU A 38 5.44 -2.82 -9.18
C LEU A 38 4.32 -1.87 -8.74
N LYS A 39 3.79 -2.05 -7.53
CA LYS A 39 2.68 -1.26 -6.98
C LYS A 39 2.61 -1.31 -5.45
N HIS A 40 1.94 -0.33 -4.85
CA HIS A 40 1.52 -0.40 -3.46
C HIS A 40 0.43 -1.46 -3.24
N GLY A 41 0.76 -2.57 -2.58
CA GLY A 41 -0.20 -3.61 -2.17
C GLY A 41 0.35 -5.02 -2.34
N PHE A 42 -0.52 -6.01 -2.14
CA PHE A 42 -0.21 -7.40 -2.47
C PHE A 42 -0.41 -7.65 -3.97
N ILE A 43 0.58 -8.30 -4.58
CA ILE A 43 0.58 -8.64 -6.01
C ILE A 43 0.75 -10.15 -6.09
N SER A 44 -0.25 -10.81 -6.69
CA SER A 44 -0.24 -12.27 -6.88
C SER A 44 0.73 -12.66 -8.00
N ASP A 45 0.63 -11.99 -9.15
CA ASP A 45 1.36 -12.31 -10.36
C ASP A 45 1.81 -11.05 -11.09
N VAL A 46 3.06 -11.06 -11.57
CA VAL A 46 3.66 -9.93 -12.33
C VAL A 46 3.02 -9.80 -13.72
N SER A 47 2.63 -10.92 -14.32
CA SER A 47 2.08 -11.01 -15.69
C SER A 47 0.74 -10.27 -15.86
N ASP A 48 0.00 -10.05 -14.77
CA ASP A 48 -1.25 -9.29 -14.81
C ASP A 48 -1.01 -7.77 -14.97
N TYR A 49 0.15 -7.30 -14.51
CA TYR A 49 0.50 -5.88 -14.49
C TYR A 49 1.40 -5.47 -15.66
N LEU A 50 2.26 -6.37 -16.10
CA LEU A 50 3.24 -6.11 -17.15
C LEU A 50 3.12 -7.14 -18.25
N LYS A 51 3.35 -6.70 -19.49
CA LYS A 51 3.43 -7.57 -20.67
C LYS A 51 4.79 -7.46 -21.33
N VAL A 52 5.32 -8.59 -21.79
CA VAL A 52 6.55 -8.61 -22.59
C VAL A 52 6.35 -7.75 -23.84
N GLY A 53 7.29 -6.86 -24.10
CA GLY A 53 7.28 -5.91 -25.21
C GLY A 53 6.59 -4.58 -24.93
N GLN A 54 5.94 -4.41 -23.77
CA GLN A 54 5.29 -3.15 -23.38
C GLN A 54 6.31 -2.07 -23.03
N MET A 55 6.01 -0.82 -23.40
CA MET A 55 6.75 0.37 -22.96
C MET A 55 6.21 0.82 -21.59
N VAL A 56 7.10 0.97 -20.62
CA VAL A 56 6.76 1.37 -19.25
C VAL A 56 7.67 2.49 -18.77
N LYS A 57 7.10 3.42 -18.01
CA LYS A 57 7.85 4.50 -17.35
C LYS A 57 8.26 4.03 -15.96
N VAL A 58 9.53 4.15 -15.61
CA VAL A 58 10.14 3.58 -14.40
C VAL A 58 11.08 4.58 -13.76
N MET A 59 11.22 4.52 -12.44
CA MET A 59 12.22 5.30 -11.69
C MET A 59 13.38 4.40 -11.25
N ILE A 60 14.60 4.93 -11.30
CA ILE A 60 15.78 4.24 -10.76
C ILE A 60 15.79 4.39 -9.24
N VAL A 61 15.80 3.26 -8.53
CA VAL A 61 15.90 3.22 -7.06
C VAL A 61 17.32 2.99 -6.60
N ASP A 62 18.05 2.12 -7.30
CA ASP A 62 19.40 1.74 -6.92
C ASP A 62 20.23 1.36 -8.15
N ILE A 63 21.54 1.60 -8.08
CA ILE A 63 22.49 1.33 -9.17
C ILE A 63 23.67 0.58 -8.56
N ASP A 64 23.90 -0.64 -9.03
CA ASP A 64 25.09 -1.42 -8.71
C ASP A 64 26.13 -1.19 -9.80
N GLU A 65 27.13 -0.36 -9.51
CA GLU A 65 28.22 -0.05 -10.44
C GLU A 65 29.20 -1.22 -10.68
N TYR A 66 29.26 -2.19 -9.77
CA TYR A 66 30.13 -3.36 -9.92
C TYR A 66 29.55 -4.38 -10.87
N THR A 67 28.24 -4.62 -10.79
CA THR A 67 27.56 -5.62 -11.64
C THR A 67 26.85 -5.01 -12.84
N GLY A 68 26.74 -3.68 -12.90
CA GLY A 68 26.02 -2.95 -13.95
C GLY A 68 24.50 -3.13 -13.89
N LYS A 69 23.98 -3.64 -12.76
CA LYS A 69 22.54 -3.87 -12.57
C LYS A 69 21.87 -2.62 -12.04
N ILE A 70 20.67 -2.35 -12.55
CA ILE A 70 19.86 -1.21 -12.12
C ILE A 70 18.54 -1.72 -11.53
N SER A 71 18.24 -1.32 -10.31
CA SER A 71 16.96 -1.61 -9.67
C SER A 71 15.96 -0.52 -10.01
N LEU A 72 14.83 -0.92 -10.56
CA LEU A 72 13.77 -0.03 -11.05
C LEU A 72 12.50 -0.17 -10.22
N SER A 73 11.74 0.91 -10.14
CA SER A 73 10.44 0.94 -9.45
C SER A 73 9.37 1.66 -10.26
N LEU A 74 8.21 1.01 -10.35
CA LEU A 74 6.96 1.61 -10.84
C LEU A 74 6.18 2.27 -9.71
N ARG A 75 6.27 1.68 -8.52
CA ARG A 75 5.61 2.15 -7.29
C ARG A 75 5.98 3.58 -6.96
N CYS A 76 7.24 3.99 -7.14
CA CYS A 76 7.66 5.38 -6.89
C CYS A 76 6.99 6.42 -7.80
N LEU A 77 6.44 6.00 -8.95
CA LEU A 77 5.72 6.87 -9.88
C LEU A 77 4.22 6.90 -9.61
N GLU A 78 3.68 5.88 -8.92
CA GLU A 78 2.33 5.96 -8.40
C GLU A 78 2.26 7.06 -7.35
N GLN A 79 1.22 7.88 -7.41
CA GLN A 79 1.00 8.88 -6.37
C GLN A 79 0.92 8.15 -5.02
N PRO A 80 1.63 8.62 -3.98
CA PRO A 80 1.48 8.03 -2.66
C PRO A 80 -0.01 8.06 -2.33
N PHE A 81 -0.55 6.92 -1.88
CA PHE A 81 -1.95 6.82 -1.49
C PHE A 81 -2.26 8.01 -0.60
N ASN A 82 -3.05 8.96 -1.11
CA ASN A 82 -3.22 10.23 -0.44
C ASN A 82 -4.10 9.92 0.77
N PHE A 83 -3.48 9.65 1.91
CA PHE A 83 -4.12 9.66 3.21
C PHE A 83 -4.51 11.10 3.58
N LYS A 84 -5.11 11.85 2.65
CA LYS A 84 -6.20 12.75 3.03
C LYS A 84 -7.31 11.84 3.53
N TYR A 85 -7.11 11.35 4.77
CA TYR A 85 -8.17 11.12 5.71
C TYR A 85 -9.17 12.22 5.47
N ASN A 86 -10.39 11.82 5.14
CA ASN A 86 -11.50 12.72 5.28
C ASN A 86 -11.65 13.00 6.79
N ARG A 87 -10.79 13.88 7.32
CA ARG A 87 -10.82 14.31 8.72
C ARG A 87 -12.21 14.89 9.00
N ASP A 88 -12.83 15.51 8.00
CA ASP A 88 -14.18 16.07 8.09
C ASP A 88 -15.27 14.98 8.16
N GLU A 89 -15.12 13.83 7.50
CA GLU A 89 -16.07 12.71 7.62
C GLU A 89 -15.85 11.80 8.85
N ILE A 90 -14.60 11.66 9.33
CA ILE A 90 -14.28 10.85 10.52
C ILE A 90 -14.53 11.65 11.81
N ALA A 91 -14.51 12.98 11.76
CA ALA A 91 -14.77 13.83 12.93
C ALA A 91 -16.22 13.75 13.45
N HIS A 92 -17.19 13.29 12.64
CA HIS A 92 -18.61 13.41 12.99
C HIS A 92 -19.33 12.09 13.29
N ARG A 93 -18.66 10.93 13.20
CA ARG A 93 -19.25 9.65 13.62
C ARG A 93 -18.57 9.14 14.89
N TYR A 94 -19.13 9.60 16.01
CA TYR A 94 -19.15 8.94 17.31
C TYR A 94 -17.80 8.55 17.92
N LYS A 95 -17.19 9.50 18.64
CA LYS A 95 -16.50 9.15 19.89
C LYS A 95 -17.56 8.80 20.96
N LYS A 96 -18.23 7.66 20.81
CA LYS A 96 -18.88 6.99 21.96
C LYS A 96 -17.71 6.40 22.76
N TYR A 97 -17.22 7.15 23.74
CA TYR A 97 -16.23 6.63 24.67
C TYR A 97 -16.85 5.38 25.34
N TRP A 98 -16.21 4.21 25.20
CA TRP A 98 -16.62 3.00 25.93
C TRP A 98 -16.75 3.30 27.44
N SER A 99 -15.90 4.16 27.98
CA SER A 99 -16.12 4.75 29.29
C SER A 99 -17.16 5.85 29.17
N ASN A 100 -18.43 5.49 29.35
CA ASN A 100 -19.44 6.43 29.79
C ASN A 100 -18.85 7.26 30.94
N ARG A 101 -18.82 8.58 30.78
CA ARG A 101 -18.41 9.56 31.82
C ARG A 101 -19.29 9.47 33.09
N HIS A 102 -20.33 8.64 33.07
CA HIS A 102 -21.31 8.36 34.11
C HIS A 102 -21.26 6.90 34.59
N VAL A 103 -20.08 6.28 34.68
CA VAL A 103 -19.97 4.96 35.32
C VAL A 103 -18.87 5.01 36.35
N GLU A 104 -19.26 5.03 37.62
CA GLU A 104 -18.40 5.01 38.80
C GLU A 104 -17.87 3.59 39.09
N GLU A 105 -17.58 2.80 38.06
CA GLU A 105 -17.01 1.47 38.22
C GLU A 105 -15.69 1.40 37.46
N GLY A 106 -14.60 1.63 38.19
CA GLY A 106 -13.25 1.42 37.68
C GLY A 106 -12.94 -0.08 37.46
N PHE A 107 -11.96 -0.37 36.60
CA PHE A 107 -11.21 -1.62 36.41
C PHE A 107 -11.88 -2.99 36.64
N LYS A 108 -13.22 -3.13 36.54
CA LYS A 108 -13.85 -4.45 36.45
C LYS A 108 -13.54 -5.07 35.09
N PRO A 109 -13.18 -6.38 35.02
CA PRO A 109 -12.93 -7.08 33.77
C PRO A 109 -14.12 -6.96 32.80
N ILE A 110 -13.82 -6.84 31.50
CA ILE A 110 -14.80 -6.73 30.41
C ILE A 110 -15.86 -7.85 30.47
N ALA A 111 -15.51 -9.02 31.02
CA ALA A 111 -16.40 -10.16 31.22
C ALA A 111 -17.63 -9.86 32.11
N GLU A 112 -17.49 -9.04 33.15
CA GLU A 112 -18.63 -8.69 34.04
C GLU A 112 -19.60 -7.69 33.38
N ARG A 113 -19.12 -6.94 32.39
CA ARG A 113 -19.91 -5.91 31.69
C ARG A 113 -20.57 -6.42 30.40
N LEU A 114 -20.27 -7.66 29.99
CA LEU A 114 -20.75 -8.22 28.73
C LEU A 114 -22.28 -8.27 28.69
N ASP A 115 -22.93 -8.58 29.81
CA ASP A 115 -24.39 -8.73 29.89
C ASP A 115 -25.11 -7.39 29.62
N GLY A 116 -24.70 -6.34 30.33
CA GLY A 116 -25.25 -4.99 30.12
C GLY A 116 -24.95 -4.41 28.74
N TRP A 117 -23.88 -4.86 28.07
CA TRP A 117 -23.56 -4.47 26.70
C TRP A 117 -24.49 -5.08 25.67
N VAL A 118 -24.93 -6.32 25.91
CA VAL A 118 -25.89 -7.01 25.08
C VAL A 118 -27.26 -6.37 25.24
N GLU A 119 -27.65 -5.99 26.47
CA GLU A 119 -28.92 -5.30 26.74
C GLU A 119 -28.99 -3.92 26.09
N ASP A 120 -27.97 -3.07 26.27
CA ASP A 120 -27.90 -1.72 25.69
C ASP A 120 -27.93 -1.78 24.14
N ALA A 121 -27.26 -2.78 23.54
CA ALA A 121 -27.29 -3.01 22.11
C ALA A 121 -28.67 -3.47 21.60
N LEU A 122 -29.37 -4.30 22.38
CA LEU A 122 -30.75 -4.73 22.08
C LEU A 122 -31.73 -3.54 22.14
N GLU A 123 -31.51 -2.62 23.08
CA GLU A 123 -32.29 -1.39 23.20
C GLU A 123 -32.05 -0.42 22.04
N ASP A 124 -30.79 -0.23 21.63
CA ASP A 124 -30.44 0.60 20.47
C ASP A 124 -31.06 0.03 19.17
N ILE A 125 -31.06 -1.31 18.97
CA ILE A 125 -31.73 -1.98 17.84
C ILE A 125 -33.25 -1.74 17.89
N LYS A 126 -33.85 -1.85 19.07
CA LYS A 126 -35.30 -1.64 19.26
C LYS A 126 -35.71 -0.18 19.04
N ASN A 127 -34.82 0.76 19.36
CA ASN A 127 -34.99 2.20 19.15
C ASN A 127 -34.60 2.66 17.74
N GLY A 128 -34.20 1.75 16.84
CA GLY A 128 -33.98 2.02 15.42
C GLY A 128 -32.80 2.94 15.13
N LYS A 129 -31.73 2.86 15.93
CA LYS A 129 -30.48 3.60 15.74
C LYS A 129 -29.41 2.82 15.01
#